data_AF-A0A6L8RVS0-F1
#
_entry.id   AF-A0A6L8RVS0-F1
#
_cell.length_a   1.000
_cell.length_b   1.000
_cell.length_c   1.000
_cell.angle_alpha   90.00
_cell.angle_beta   90.00
_cell.angle_gamma   90.00
#
_symmetry.space_group_name_H-M   'P 1'
#
loop_
_entity.id
_entity.type
_entity.pdbx_description
1 polymer ?
#
loop_
_entity_poly.entity_id
_entity_poly.type
_entity_poly.pdbx_seq_one_letter_code
_entity_poly.pdbx_strand_id
1 'polypeptide(L)'
;MKKNGCLTWIIGFFVVCLLIGLYSLAWIPAIGFIIYYLIKKDYSGTRKRNFIISIIIFITSLLLFIWGTNSSSLTDIQADWGKTTFDVSETVEVKITPTPSDAKIEKLTLSDNDIAKLKYKDGKAIVSFKKVGTTTVTFTANDSIDSNAATITVKDKKAEEAAKKAKEEQERLAEEKAKKEAEEKAAQEKAAQEKAAQEAAAAKAKAEAEAAAQAQAQAEAQQQAQAAAQAQAQQQQARAQQQAGGTVYWVPNGQVYHSTPDCPSLGRSSTIYSGTIAQSGKSRPCKNCY
;
A
#
# COMPACT_ATOMS: atom_id res chain seq x y z
N MET A 1 80.93 11.07 -41.29
CA MET A 1 79.55 10.70 -41.68
C MET A 1 78.60 11.49 -40.80
N LYS A 2 78.06 12.63 -41.29
CA LYS A 2 77.10 13.43 -40.51
C LYS A 2 75.79 12.64 -40.42
N LYS A 3 75.41 12.24 -39.21
CA LYS A 3 74.09 11.65 -38.93
C LYS A 3 73.07 12.76 -39.16
N ASN A 4 72.52 12.82 -40.36
CA ASN A 4 71.43 13.74 -40.68
C ASN A 4 70.28 13.43 -39.71
N GLY A 5 70.08 14.31 -38.73
CA GLY A 5 69.11 14.10 -37.66
C GLY A 5 67.70 13.97 -38.24
N CYS A 6 66.83 13.27 -37.50
CA CYS A 6 65.43 13.03 -37.87
C CYS A 6 64.71 14.27 -38.45
N LEU A 7 65.04 15.47 -37.93
CA LEU A 7 64.53 16.75 -38.39
C LEU A 7 64.83 17.06 -39.87
N THR A 8 66.01 16.73 -40.38
CA THR A 8 66.37 16.96 -41.79
C THR A 8 65.62 16.04 -42.75
N TRP A 9 65.31 14.82 -42.31
CA TRP A 9 64.46 13.88 -43.06
C TRP A 9 63.00 14.35 -43.06
N ILE A 10 62.50 14.87 -41.94
CA ILE A 10 61.15 15.44 -41.83
C ILE A 10 61.00 16.66 -42.75
N ILE A 11 61.97 17.59 -42.74
CA ILE A 11 61.96 18.76 -43.64
C ILE A 11 62.03 18.31 -45.11
N GLY A 12 62.91 17.36 -45.44
CA GLY A 12 62.99 16.79 -46.78
C GLY A 12 61.67 16.17 -47.24
N PHE A 13 60.99 15.44 -46.37
CA PHE A 13 59.66 14.88 -46.63
C PHE A 13 58.62 15.96 -46.93
N PHE A 14 58.55 17.03 -46.15
CA PHE A 14 57.63 18.15 -46.39
C PHE A 14 57.91 18.88 -47.72
N VAL A 15 59.18 19.08 -48.08
CA VAL A 15 59.55 19.67 -49.38
C VAL A 15 59.12 18.77 -50.54
N VAL A 16 59.29 17.46 -50.41
CA VAL A 16 58.83 16.49 -51.42
C VAL A 16 57.31 16.51 -51.54
N CYS A 17 56.57 16.53 -50.43
CA CYS A 17 55.10 16.65 -50.45
C CYS A 17 54.64 17.95 -51.12
N LEU A 18 55.32 19.07 -50.86
CA LEU A 18 55.01 20.36 -51.48
C LEU A 18 55.27 20.33 -53.00
N LEU A 19 56.38 19.72 -53.44
CA LEU A 19 56.69 19.55 -54.85
C LEU A 19 55.67 18.64 -55.56
N ILE A 20 55.19 17.58 -54.90
CA ILE A 20 54.12 16.72 -55.43
C ILE A 20 52.80 17.51 -55.56
N GLY A 21 52.46 18.33 -54.56
CA GLY A 21 51.30 19.21 -54.60
C GLY A 21 51.37 20.22 -55.76
N LEU A 22 52.53 20.84 -55.98
CA LEU A 22 52.74 21.76 -57.10
C LEU A 22 52.76 21.05 -58.46
N TYR A 23 53.26 19.81 -58.52
CA TYR A 23 53.26 19.01 -59.74
C TYR A 23 51.84 18.68 -60.22
N SER A 24 50.88 18.54 -59.31
CA SER A 24 49.46 18.38 -59.64
C SER A 24 48.90 19.56 -60.47
N LEU A 25 49.51 20.75 -60.40
CA LEU A 25 49.12 21.93 -61.19
C LEU A 25 49.96 22.10 -62.47
N ALA A 26 50.92 21.21 -62.73
CA ALA A 26 51.84 21.32 -63.87
C ALA A 26 51.17 21.06 -65.23
N TRP A 27 49.94 20.55 -65.25
CA TRP A 27 49.17 20.37 -66.50
C TRP A 27 48.87 21.72 -67.17
N ILE A 28 48.67 22.78 -66.38
CA ILE A 28 48.37 24.14 -66.87
C ILE A 28 49.53 24.69 -67.74
N PRO A 29 50.79 24.78 -67.27
CA PRO A 29 51.90 25.19 -68.11
C PRO A 29 52.26 24.17 -69.21
N ALA A 30 52.02 22.87 -68.98
CA ALA A 30 52.28 21.84 -69.99
C ALA A 30 51.44 22.03 -71.26
N ILE A 31 50.19 22.50 -71.16
CA ILE A 31 49.36 22.87 -72.33
C ILE A 31 50.07 23.92 -73.19
N GLY A 32 50.65 24.96 -72.57
CA GLY A 32 51.37 26.00 -73.28
C GLY A 32 52.59 25.47 -74.05
N PHE A 33 53.35 24.54 -73.44
CA PHE A 33 54.48 23.90 -74.11
C PHE A 33 54.04 22.98 -75.26
N ILE A 34 52.94 22.25 -75.10
CA ILE A 34 52.36 21.40 -76.17
C ILE A 34 52.00 22.27 -77.38
N ILE A 35 51.28 23.37 -77.17
CA ILE A 35 50.90 24.32 -78.24
C ILE A 35 52.14 24.93 -78.89
N TYR A 36 53.12 25.36 -78.09
CA TYR A 36 54.38 25.92 -78.59
C TYR A 36 55.13 24.94 -79.52
N TYR A 37 55.24 23.67 -79.12
CA TYR A 37 55.94 22.66 -79.93
C TYR A 37 55.14 22.19 -81.16
N LEU A 38 53.81 22.35 -81.18
CA LEU A 38 52.98 22.13 -82.38
C LEU A 38 53.23 23.19 -83.45
N ILE A 39 53.42 24.45 -83.05
CA ILE A 39 53.58 25.58 -83.99
C ILE A 39 55.05 25.76 -84.45
N LYS A 40 56.01 25.53 -83.56
CA LYS A 40 57.44 25.80 -83.83
C LYS A 40 58.01 24.84 -84.90
N LYS A 41 58.75 25.34 -85.91
CA LYS A 41 59.53 24.52 -86.88
C LYS A 41 60.70 23.74 -86.22
N ASP A 42 60.91 22.46 -86.56
CA ASP A 42 61.97 21.60 -85.98
C ASP A 42 63.24 21.72 -86.80
N TYR A 43 64.23 22.40 -86.24
CA TYR A 43 65.53 22.61 -86.86
C TYR A 43 66.64 21.74 -86.25
N SER A 44 66.39 21.06 -85.12
CA SER A 44 67.42 20.33 -84.35
C SER A 44 67.08 18.86 -84.05
N GLY A 45 65.96 18.36 -84.56
CA GLY A 45 65.51 16.97 -84.38
C GLY A 45 65.01 16.63 -82.97
N THR A 46 65.01 17.59 -82.04
CA THR A 46 64.64 17.39 -80.63
C THR A 46 63.19 17.74 -80.33
N ARG A 47 62.45 18.34 -81.28
CA ARG A 47 61.05 18.77 -81.11
C ARG A 47 60.15 17.61 -80.72
N LYS A 48 60.26 16.47 -81.42
CA LYS A 48 59.42 15.28 -81.15
C LYS A 48 59.62 14.76 -79.72
N ARG A 49 60.87 14.70 -79.26
CA ARG A 49 61.21 14.27 -77.89
C ARG A 49 60.60 15.20 -76.84
N ASN A 50 60.77 16.52 -77.00
CA ASN A 50 60.26 17.48 -76.01
C ASN A 50 58.72 17.56 -76.01
N PHE A 51 58.09 17.41 -77.18
CA PHE A 51 56.64 17.30 -77.31
C PHE A 51 56.10 16.07 -76.56
N ILE A 52 56.74 14.91 -76.71
CA ILE A 52 56.38 13.68 -75.97
C ILE A 52 56.53 13.90 -74.46
N ILE A 53 57.62 14.53 -74.01
CA ILE A 53 57.82 14.83 -72.58
C ILE A 53 56.72 15.75 -72.04
N SER A 54 56.35 16.80 -72.77
CA SER A 54 55.26 17.70 -72.35
C SER A 54 53.90 17.00 -72.30
N ILE A 55 53.61 16.08 -73.22
CA ILE A 55 52.39 15.25 -73.17
C ILE A 55 52.40 14.32 -71.96
N ILE A 56 53.51 13.65 -71.69
CA ILE A 56 53.61 12.75 -70.53
C ILE A 56 53.34 13.55 -69.25
N ILE A 57 54.01 14.69 -69.07
CA ILE A 57 53.81 15.57 -67.91
C ILE A 57 52.35 16.03 -67.81
N PHE A 58 51.71 16.41 -68.92
CA PHE A 58 50.31 16.80 -68.95
C PHE A 58 49.40 15.66 -68.47
N ILE A 59 49.55 14.45 -69.01
CA ILE A 59 48.71 13.30 -68.64
C ILE A 59 48.93 12.91 -67.19
N THR A 60 50.19 12.79 -66.73
CA THR A 60 50.48 12.34 -65.36
C THR A 60 50.08 13.37 -64.32
N SER A 61 50.29 14.67 -64.57
CA SER A 61 49.81 15.72 -63.66
C SER A 61 48.30 15.88 -63.66
N LEU A 62 47.64 15.75 -64.82
CA LEU A 62 46.18 15.80 -64.93
C LEU A 62 45.53 14.61 -64.21
N LEU A 63 46.08 13.40 -64.34
CA LEU A 63 45.59 12.22 -63.62
C LEU A 63 45.77 12.38 -62.10
N LEU A 64 46.90 12.90 -61.63
CA LEU A 64 47.11 13.19 -60.21
C LEU A 64 46.18 14.30 -59.69
N PHE A 65 45.90 15.32 -60.51
CA PHE A 65 44.95 16.38 -60.19
C PHE A 65 43.52 15.85 -60.07
N ILE A 66 43.06 15.08 -61.06
CA ILE A 66 41.73 14.46 -61.05
C ILE A 66 41.58 13.52 -59.85
N TRP A 67 42.60 12.73 -59.53
CA TRP A 67 42.54 11.81 -58.39
C TRP A 67 42.52 12.55 -57.05
N GLY A 68 43.25 13.68 -56.93
CA GLY A 68 43.28 14.51 -55.72
C GLY A 68 42.06 15.42 -55.51
N THR A 69 41.28 15.70 -56.56
CA THR A 69 40.05 16.52 -56.46
C THR A 69 38.77 15.71 -56.26
N ASN A 70 38.83 14.38 -56.35
CA ASN A 70 37.70 13.53 -56.00
C ASN A 70 37.54 13.50 -54.48
N SER A 71 36.74 14.41 -53.93
CA SER A 71 36.25 14.30 -52.56
C SER A 71 35.32 13.09 -52.48
N SER A 72 35.64 12.16 -51.58
CA SER A 72 34.83 10.99 -51.30
C SER A 72 33.38 11.38 -51.04
N SER A 73 32.47 11.04 -51.97
CA SER A 73 31.05 11.33 -51.84
C SER A 73 30.42 10.39 -50.83
N LEU A 74 29.64 10.93 -49.90
CA LEU A 74 28.92 10.16 -48.88
C LEU A 74 27.98 9.14 -49.56
N THR A 75 28.17 7.85 -49.28
CA THR A 75 27.33 6.76 -49.84
C THR A 75 26.38 6.19 -48.81
N ASP A 76 26.77 6.15 -47.54
CA ASP A 76 25.98 5.55 -46.47
C ASP A 76 26.28 6.22 -45.13
N ILE A 77 25.34 6.15 -44.19
CA ILE A 77 25.53 6.61 -42.81
C ILE A 77 24.99 5.57 -41.82
N GLN A 78 25.72 5.33 -40.74
CA GLN A 78 25.26 4.45 -39.68
C GLN A 78 25.07 5.23 -38.39
N ALA A 79 23.93 5.01 -37.74
CA ALA A 79 23.55 5.65 -36.50
C ALA A 79 23.57 4.63 -35.35
N ASP A 80 24.45 4.89 -34.39
CA ASP A 80 24.58 4.10 -33.16
C ASP A 80 24.04 4.88 -31.96
N TRP A 81 22.98 4.32 -31.38
CA TRP A 81 22.26 4.87 -30.24
C TRP A 81 22.77 4.33 -28.90
N GLY A 82 23.61 3.28 -28.89
CA GLY A 82 24.14 2.60 -27.71
C GLY A 82 23.11 1.84 -26.87
N LYS A 83 21.87 2.34 -26.76
CA LYS A 83 20.74 1.73 -26.05
C LYS A 83 19.43 2.02 -26.78
N THR A 84 18.38 1.26 -26.44
CA THR A 84 17.05 1.41 -27.06
C THR A 84 16.01 2.01 -26.12
N THR A 85 16.33 2.20 -24.84
CA THR A 85 15.43 2.80 -23.84
C THR A 85 16.03 4.05 -23.23
N PHE A 86 15.25 5.14 -23.24
CA PHE A 86 15.66 6.47 -22.82
C PHE A 86 14.65 7.09 -21.85
N ASP A 87 15.11 8.03 -21.03
CA ASP A 87 14.21 8.84 -20.21
C ASP A 87 13.77 10.09 -20.98
N VAL A 88 12.52 10.54 -20.82
CA VAL A 88 12.00 11.75 -21.48
C VAL A 88 12.80 13.02 -21.13
N SER A 89 13.42 13.06 -19.96
CA SER A 89 14.28 14.16 -19.51
C SER A 89 15.74 14.05 -19.98
N GLU A 90 16.11 12.92 -20.59
CA GLU A 90 17.47 12.66 -21.07
C GLU A 90 17.74 13.34 -22.41
N THR A 91 18.99 13.77 -22.60
CA THR A 91 19.51 14.23 -23.89
C THR A 91 20.67 13.34 -24.27
N VAL A 92 20.66 12.82 -25.50
CA VAL A 92 21.56 11.74 -25.95
C VAL A 92 22.38 12.23 -27.13
N GLU A 93 23.68 12.00 -27.08
CA GLU A 93 24.55 12.17 -28.25
C GLU A 93 24.57 10.86 -29.04
N VAL A 94 24.03 10.87 -30.25
CA VAL A 94 24.00 9.72 -31.16
C VAL A 94 25.24 9.76 -32.04
N LYS A 95 25.95 8.64 -32.11
CA LYS A 95 27.16 8.52 -32.91
C LYS A 95 26.79 8.23 -34.36
N ILE A 96 27.14 9.13 -35.26
CA ILE A 96 26.92 8.98 -36.70
C ILE A 96 28.27 8.66 -37.36
N THR A 97 28.35 7.54 -38.07
CA THR A 97 29.54 7.13 -38.81
C THR A 97 29.26 7.18 -40.31
N PRO A 98 29.86 8.12 -41.06
CA PRO A 98 29.72 8.18 -42.51
C PRO A 98 30.58 7.12 -43.20
N THR A 99 30.09 6.65 -44.35
CA THR A 99 30.85 5.82 -45.28
C THR A 99 30.95 6.54 -46.62
N PRO A 100 32.17 6.74 -47.16
CA PRO A 100 33.47 6.52 -46.51
C PRO A 100 33.74 7.53 -45.36
N SER A 101 34.67 7.21 -44.46
CA SER A 101 34.85 7.90 -43.17
C SER A 101 35.37 9.34 -43.27
N ASP A 102 35.89 9.74 -44.42
CA ASP A 102 36.35 11.08 -44.76
C ASP A 102 35.25 11.97 -45.39
N ALA A 103 34.07 11.39 -45.66
CA ALA A 103 32.94 12.12 -46.23
C ALA A 103 32.33 13.11 -45.21
N LYS A 104 32.03 14.32 -45.67
CA LYS A 104 31.43 15.38 -44.85
C LYS A 104 29.90 15.30 -44.87
N ILE A 105 29.31 15.40 -43.68
CA ILE A 105 27.85 15.55 -43.49
C ILE A 105 27.59 17.03 -43.28
N GLU A 106 26.94 17.69 -44.24
CA GLU A 106 26.62 19.12 -44.16
C GLU A 106 25.29 19.35 -43.44
N LYS A 107 24.35 18.42 -43.63
CA LYS A 107 23.01 18.48 -43.05
C LYS A 107 22.59 17.11 -42.57
N LEU A 108 22.00 17.07 -41.37
CA LEU A 108 21.43 15.87 -40.79
C LEU A 108 20.02 16.18 -40.29
N THR A 109 19.03 15.45 -40.79
CA THR A 109 17.64 15.51 -40.33
C THR A 109 17.24 14.20 -39.68
N LEU A 110 16.28 14.27 -38.77
CA LEU A 110 15.66 13.11 -38.14
C LEU A 110 14.30 12.90 -38.80
N SER A 111 13.92 11.64 -39.03
CA SER A 111 12.59 11.27 -39.53
C SER A 111 11.46 11.92 -38.73
N ASP A 112 10.39 12.32 -39.41
CA ASP A 112 9.23 12.95 -38.77
C ASP A 112 8.66 12.05 -37.67
N ASN A 113 8.66 12.56 -36.44
CA ASN A 113 8.15 11.86 -35.27
C ASN A 113 7.78 12.84 -34.16
N ASP A 114 6.82 12.45 -33.31
CA ASP A 114 6.32 13.30 -32.22
C ASP A 114 7.11 13.15 -30.90
N ILE A 115 8.08 12.22 -30.86
CA ILE A 115 8.72 11.74 -29.64
C ILE A 115 10.10 12.38 -29.41
N ALA A 116 10.88 12.53 -30.47
CA ALA A 116 12.29 12.89 -30.45
C ALA A 116 12.59 14.06 -31.39
N LYS A 117 13.47 14.95 -30.94
CA LYS A 117 13.96 16.11 -31.68
C LYS A 117 15.47 16.03 -31.80
N LEU A 118 15.97 16.18 -33.03
CA LEU A 118 17.40 16.29 -33.32
C LEU A 118 17.86 17.74 -33.28
N LYS A 119 19.02 17.95 -32.67
CA LYS A 119 19.85 19.14 -32.78
C LYS A 119 21.23 18.72 -33.26
N TYR A 120 21.53 19.02 -34.52
CA TYR A 120 22.85 18.75 -35.09
C TYR A 120 23.74 19.98 -34.93
N LYS A 121 24.86 19.83 -34.22
CA LYS A 121 25.83 20.92 -34.02
C LYS A 121 27.24 20.36 -33.95
N ASP A 122 28.19 21.00 -34.64
CA ASP A 122 29.62 20.67 -34.57
C ASP A 122 29.93 19.18 -34.88
N GLY A 123 29.21 18.59 -35.85
CA GLY A 123 29.37 17.18 -36.22
C GLY A 123 28.66 16.18 -35.28
N LYS A 124 27.99 16.65 -34.23
CA LYS A 124 27.34 15.82 -33.21
C LYS A 124 25.81 15.85 -33.37
N ALA A 125 25.19 14.66 -33.37
CA ALA A 125 23.75 14.51 -33.38
C ALA A 125 23.23 14.43 -31.94
N ILE A 126 22.66 15.52 -31.42
CA ILE A 126 22.10 15.58 -30.08
C ILE A 126 20.59 15.39 -30.16
N VAL A 127 20.07 14.30 -29.60
CA VAL A 127 18.64 13.97 -29.59
C VAL A 127 18.05 14.26 -28.21
N SER A 128 16.92 14.95 -28.20
CA SER A 128 16.12 15.25 -27.00
C SER A 128 14.72 14.67 -27.16
N PHE A 129 14.12 14.21 -26.05
CA PHE A 129 12.79 13.60 -26.08
C PHE A 129 11.72 14.56 -25.53
N LYS A 130 10.53 14.52 -26.12
CA LYS A 130 9.42 15.42 -25.79
C LYS A 130 8.23 14.66 -25.21
N LYS A 131 8.10 13.39 -25.57
CA LYS A 131 6.94 12.56 -25.26
C LYS A 131 7.38 11.13 -24.98
N VAL A 132 6.66 10.45 -24.10
CA VAL A 132 6.85 9.01 -23.85
C VAL A 132 6.21 8.18 -24.97
N GLY A 133 6.82 7.04 -25.30
CA GLY A 133 6.33 6.13 -26.33
C GLY A 133 7.44 5.38 -27.05
N THR A 134 7.04 4.47 -27.93
CA THR A 134 7.95 3.69 -28.78
C THR A 134 7.81 4.14 -30.22
N THR A 135 8.92 4.44 -30.88
CA THR A 135 8.93 4.80 -32.31
C THR A 135 10.20 4.32 -32.99
N THR A 136 10.15 4.22 -34.31
CA THR A 136 11.30 3.90 -35.15
C THR A 136 11.78 5.18 -35.81
N VAL A 137 13.06 5.48 -35.64
CA VAL A 137 13.69 6.70 -36.14
C VAL A 137 14.81 6.37 -37.12
N THR A 138 14.94 7.21 -38.14
CA THR A 138 16.05 7.20 -39.11
C THR A 138 16.64 8.60 -39.20
N PHE A 139 17.93 8.68 -39.50
CA PHE A 139 18.57 9.94 -39.86
C PHE A 139 18.76 10.03 -41.36
N THR A 140 18.57 11.21 -41.93
CA THR A 140 18.83 11.47 -43.34
C THR A 140 19.96 12.50 -43.44
N ALA A 141 21.09 12.10 -44.03
CA ALA A 141 22.20 12.98 -44.33
C ALA A 141 22.10 13.54 -45.75
N ASN A 142 22.44 14.83 -45.89
CA ASN A 142 22.48 15.56 -47.17
C ASN A 142 21.20 15.37 -48.02
N ASP A 143 20.05 15.27 -47.35
CA ASP A 143 18.71 15.14 -47.94
C ASP A 143 18.48 13.89 -48.81
N SER A 144 19.38 12.90 -48.81
CA SER A 144 19.24 11.72 -49.70
C SER A 144 19.80 10.40 -49.16
N ILE A 145 20.63 10.42 -48.11
CA ILE A 145 21.26 9.20 -47.57
C ILE A 145 20.66 8.89 -46.21
N ASP A 146 19.86 7.83 -46.15
CA ASP A 146 19.22 7.38 -44.91
C ASP A 146 20.13 6.45 -44.11
N SER A 147 20.06 6.55 -42.79
CA SER A 147 20.71 5.62 -41.88
C SER A 147 19.93 4.33 -41.70
N ASN A 148 20.53 3.37 -41.00
CA ASN A 148 19.79 2.27 -40.40
C ASN A 148 18.63 2.79 -39.53
N ALA A 149 17.52 2.05 -39.56
CA ALA A 149 16.38 2.30 -38.70
C ALA A 149 16.68 1.83 -37.26
N ALA A 150 16.32 2.64 -36.27
CA ALA A 150 16.46 2.30 -34.86
C ALA A 150 15.12 2.46 -34.13
N THR A 151 14.66 1.41 -33.46
CA THR A 151 13.47 1.48 -32.60
C THR A 151 13.87 1.89 -31.19
N ILE A 152 13.35 3.02 -30.75
CA ILE A 152 13.61 3.62 -29.43
C ILE A 152 12.34 3.64 -28.59
N THR A 153 12.49 3.48 -27.29
CA THR A 153 11.42 3.56 -26.29
C THR A 153 11.76 4.63 -25.27
N VAL A 154 10.93 5.66 -25.18
CA VAL A 154 11.07 6.75 -24.22
C VAL A 154 10.10 6.51 -23.07
N LYS A 155 10.62 6.42 -21.85
CA LYS A 155 9.84 6.31 -20.61
C LYS A 155 10.04 7.56 -19.76
N ASP A 156 9.09 7.87 -18.90
CA ASP A 156 9.27 8.90 -17.87
C ASP A 156 9.43 8.18 -16.54
N LYS A 157 10.68 7.80 -16.21
CA LYS A 157 10.94 7.02 -15.00
C LYS A 157 10.54 7.81 -13.75
N LYS A 158 10.70 9.13 -13.79
CA LYS A 158 10.34 10.01 -12.68
C LYS A 158 8.83 10.05 -12.49
N ALA A 159 8.05 10.15 -13.56
CA ALA A 159 6.59 10.10 -13.48
C ALA A 159 6.09 8.69 -13.10
N GLU A 160 6.68 7.63 -13.64
CA GLU A 160 6.35 6.24 -13.26
C GLU A 160 6.62 5.98 -11.77
N GLU A 161 7.77 6.42 -11.26
CA GLU A 161 8.12 6.28 -9.84
C GLU A 161 7.21 7.16 -8.95
N ALA A 162 6.89 8.38 -9.37
CA ALA A 162 5.95 9.24 -8.65
C ALA A 162 4.54 8.65 -8.61
N ALA A 163 4.05 8.09 -9.73
CA ALA A 163 2.76 7.41 -9.79
C ALA A 163 2.74 6.16 -8.90
N LYS A 164 3.84 5.38 -8.88
CA LYS A 164 4.00 4.21 -7.99
C LYS A 164 3.97 4.61 -6.53
N LYS A 165 4.74 5.64 -6.14
CA LYS A 165 4.75 6.17 -4.76
C LYS A 165 3.38 6.71 -4.34
N ALA A 166 2.70 7.44 -5.22
CA ALA A 166 1.36 7.94 -4.95
C ALA A 166 0.34 6.80 -4.75
N LYS A 167 0.43 5.74 -5.55
CA LYS A 167 -0.42 4.54 -5.40
C LYS A 167 -0.12 3.80 -4.09
N GLU A 168 1.15 3.56 -3.78
CA GLU A 168 1.58 2.91 -2.52
C GLU A 168 1.18 3.73 -1.29
N GLU A 169 1.24 5.06 -1.36
CA GLU A 169 0.79 5.94 -0.29
C GLU A 169 -0.74 5.88 -0.11
N GLN A 170 -1.51 5.91 -1.21
CA GLN A 170 -2.97 5.74 -1.14
C GLN A 170 -3.36 4.37 -0.57
N GLU A 171 -2.65 3.30 -0.95
CA GLU A 171 -2.91 1.95 -0.45
C GLU A 171 -2.61 1.85 1.06
N ARG A 172 -1.50 2.42 1.54
CA ARG A 172 -1.21 2.51 2.99
C ARG A 172 -2.26 3.31 3.75
N LEU A 173 -2.71 4.45 3.21
CA LEU A 173 -3.76 5.26 3.84
C LEU A 173 -5.09 4.49 3.90
N ALA A 174 -5.43 3.74 2.86
CA ALA A 174 -6.62 2.89 2.84
C ALA A 174 -6.53 1.73 3.84
N GLU A 175 -5.38 1.06 3.92
CA GLU A 175 -5.14 -0.01 4.88
C GLU A 175 -5.17 0.49 6.33
N GLU A 176 -4.53 1.64 6.61
CA GLU A 176 -4.55 2.25 7.94
C GLU A 176 -5.97 2.65 8.35
N LYS A 177 -6.74 3.22 7.42
CA LYS A 177 -8.14 3.56 7.67
C LYS A 177 -8.99 2.32 7.94
N ALA A 178 -8.83 1.26 7.15
CA ALA A 178 -9.54 0.00 7.36
C ALA A 178 -9.18 -0.65 8.71
N LYS A 179 -7.90 -0.59 9.11
CA LYS A 179 -7.45 -1.09 10.41
C LYS A 179 -8.04 -0.28 11.57
N LYS A 180 -8.05 1.05 11.48
CA LYS A 180 -8.67 1.93 12.49
C LYS A 180 -10.18 1.69 12.60
N GLU A 181 -10.89 1.57 11.49
CA GLU A 181 -12.32 1.26 11.48
C GLU A 181 -12.62 -0.13 12.07
N ALA A 182 -11.77 -1.13 11.79
CA ALA A 182 -11.90 -2.47 12.37
C ALA A 182 -11.63 -2.48 13.89
N GLU A 183 -10.61 -1.75 14.34
CA GLU A 183 -10.28 -1.60 15.77
C GLU A 183 -11.39 -0.85 16.52
N GLU A 184 -11.94 0.21 15.94
CA GLU A 184 -13.06 0.96 16.54
C GLU A 184 -14.31 0.09 16.63
N LYS A 185 -14.65 -0.67 15.59
CA LYS A 185 -15.77 -1.63 15.64
C LYS A 185 -15.57 -2.70 16.71
N ALA A 186 -14.37 -3.27 16.80
CA ALA A 186 -14.05 -4.26 17.83
C ALA A 186 -14.13 -3.66 19.24
N ALA A 187 -13.69 -2.42 19.43
CA ALA A 187 -13.80 -1.70 20.71
C ALA A 187 -15.26 -1.41 21.08
N GLN A 188 -16.08 -0.94 20.12
CA GLN A 188 -17.51 -0.70 20.32
C GLN A 188 -18.26 -1.99 20.65
N GLU A 189 -17.98 -3.09 19.95
CA GLU A 189 -18.60 -4.39 20.23
C GLU A 189 -18.23 -4.91 21.62
N LYS A 190 -16.95 -4.82 22.00
CA LYS A 190 -16.49 -5.21 23.33
C LYS A 190 -17.14 -4.36 24.43
N ALA A 191 -17.24 -3.05 24.23
CA ALA A 191 -17.93 -2.15 25.16
C ALA A 191 -19.43 -2.47 25.28
N ALA A 192 -20.09 -2.81 24.17
CA ALA A 192 -21.49 -3.21 24.17
C ALA A 192 -21.71 -4.56 24.90
N GLN A 193 -20.84 -5.54 24.67
CA GLN A 193 -20.88 -6.83 25.39
C GLN A 193 -20.65 -6.64 26.89
N GLU A 194 -19.70 -5.81 27.30
CA GLU A 194 -19.43 -5.54 28.71
C GLU A 194 -20.61 -4.84 29.40
N LYS A 195 -21.23 -3.87 28.72
CA LYS A 195 -22.44 -3.20 29.22
C LYS A 195 -23.61 -4.17 29.36
N ALA A 196 -23.83 -5.03 28.36
CA ALA A 196 -24.88 -6.05 28.41
C ALA A 196 -24.63 -7.07 29.54
N ALA A 197 -23.38 -7.47 29.76
CA ALA A 197 -23.00 -8.35 30.87
C ALA A 197 -23.23 -7.71 32.24
N GLN A 198 -22.90 -6.41 32.40
CA GLN A 198 -23.16 -5.66 33.63
C GLN A 198 -24.67 -5.52 33.90
N GLU A 199 -25.46 -5.18 32.88
CA GLU A 199 -26.93 -5.08 33.00
C GLU A 199 -27.55 -6.44 33.38
N ALA A 200 -27.10 -7.54 32.77
CA ALA A 200 -27.55 -8.88 33.11
C ALA A 200 -27.16 -9.28 34.55
N ALA A 201 -25.94 -8.96 34.98
CA ALA A 201 -25.49 -9.21 36.35
C ALA A 201 -26.31 -8.40 37.37
N ALA A 202 -26.58 -7.13 37.09
CA ALA A 202 -27.41 -6.27 37.93
C ALA A 202 -28.86 -6.78 38.01
N ALA A 203 -29.44 -7.22 36.88
CA ALA A 203 -30.77 -7.80 36.85
C ALA A 203 -30.85 -9.10 37.68
N LYS A 204 -29.84 -9.97 37.57
CA LYS A 204 -29.75 -11.20 38.38
C LYS A 204 -29.63 -10.88 39.87
N ALA A 205 -28.77 -9.94 40.25
CA ALA A 205 -28.61 -9.53 41.65
C ALA A 205 -29.90 -8.94 42.23
N LYS A 206 -30.64 -8.15 41.43
CA LYS A 206 -31.93 -7.60 41.86
C LYS A 206 -32.99 -8.71 42.03
N ALA A 207 -33.06 -9.67 41.11
CA ALA A 207 -33.98 -10.79 41.21
C ALA A 207 -33.67 -11.69 42.41
N GLU A 208 -32.38 -11.92 42.69
CA GLU A 208 -31.94 -12.72 43.85
C GLU A 208 -32.24 -12.01 45.18
N ALA A 209 -32.08 -10.68 45.23
CA ALA A 209 -32.47 -9.88 46.39
C ALA A 209 -33.99 -9.88 46.62
N GLU A 210 -34.80 -9.75 45.56
CA GLU A 210 -36.27 -9.85 45.66
C GLU A 210 -36.71 -11.25 46.12
N ALA A 211 -36.11 -12.31 45.59
CA ALA A 211 -36.39 -13.68 46.02
C ALA A 211 -36.01 -13.92 47.49
N ALA A 212 -34.85 -13.41 47.93
CA ALA A 212 -34.44 -13.49 49.33
C ALA A 212 -35.39 -12.72 50.27
N ALA A 213 -35.83 -11.52 49.87
CA ALA A 213 -36.80 -10.74 50.64
C ALA A 213 -38.17 -11.44 50.74
N GLN A 214 -38.65 -12.05 49.66
CA GLN A 214 -39.88 -12.85 49.68
C GLN A 214 -39.74 -14.09 50.57
N ALA A 215 -38.60 -14.78 50.52
CA ALA A 215 -38.34 -15.94 51.38
C ALA A 215 -38.31 -15.55 52.87
N GLN A 216 -37.69 -14.41 53.22
CA GLN A 216 -37.73 -13.88 54.59
C GLN A 216 -39.15 -13.53 55.03
N ALA A 217 -39.93 -12.83 54.19
CA ALA A 217 -41.31 -12.47 54.51
C ALA A 217 -42.20 -13.71 54.71
N GLN A 218 -42.01 -14.77 53.91
CA GLN A 218 -42.72 -16.04 54.10
C GLN A 218 -42.31 -16.76 55.38
N ALA A 219 -41.01 -16.75 55.72
CA ALA A 219 -40.52 -17.34 56.97
C ALA A 219 -41.07 -16.62 58.21
N GLU A 220 -41.09 -15.28 58.21
CA GLU A 220 -41.70 -14.49 59.28
C GLU A 220 -43.21 -14.73 59.39
N ALA A 221 -43.93 -14.80 58.27
CA ALA A 221 -45.36 -15.10 58.27
C ALA A 221 -45.65 -16.51 58.84
N GLN A 222 -44.83 -17.52 58.50
CA GLN A 222 -44.94 -18.86 59.08
C GLN A 222 -44.65 -18.88 60.58
N GLN A 223 -43.62 -18.16 61.03
CA GLN A 223 -43.31 -18.05 62.47
C GLN A 223 -44.44 -17.38 63.24
N GLN A 224 -45.02 -16.30 62.72
CA GLN A 224 -46.17 -15.64 63.33
C GLN A 224 -47.40 -16.55 63.38
N ALA A 225 -47.68 -17.30 62.30
CA ALA A 225 -48.79 -18.26 62.28
C ALA A 225 -48.59 -19.40 63.30
N GLN A 226 -47.37 -19.93 63.43
CA GLN A 226 -47.04 -20.94 64.45
C GLN A 226 -47.17 -20.39 65.88
N ALA A 227 -46.68 -19.17 66.13
CA ALA A 227 -46.80 -18.52 67.43
C ALA A 227 -48.26 -18.26 67.81
N ALA A 228 -49.08 -17.79 66.86
CA ALA A 228 -50.51 -17.59 67.07
C ALA A 228 -51.24 -18.91 67.36
N ALA A 229 -50.90 -19.99 66.64
CA ALA A 229 -51.47 -21.32 66.87
C ALA A 229 -51.10 -21.87 68.26
N GLN A 230 -49.84 -21.70 68.69
CA GLN A 230 -49.42 -22.09 70.04
C GLN A 230 -50.13 -21.29 71.13
N ALA A 231 -50.28 -19.96 70.95
CA ALA A 231 -51.00 -19.11 71.89
C ALA A 231 -52.47 -19.53 72.02
N GLN A 232 -53.14 -19.84 70.91
CA GLN A 232 -54.52 -20.36 70.93
C GLN A 232 -54.61 -21.72 71.64
N ALA A 233 -53.67 -22.64 71.39
CA ALA A 233 -53.63 -23.94 72.05
C ALA A 233 -53.44 -23.81 73.58
N GLN A 234 -52.54 -22.93 74.03
CA GLN A 234 -52.37 -22.64 75.46
C GLN A 234 -53.63 -22.03 76.07
N GLN A 235 -54.32 -21.13 75.36
CA GLN A 235 -55.55 -20.51 75.84
C GLN A 235 -56.69 -21.52 75.95
N GLN A 236 -56.78 -22.49 75.02
CA GLN A 236 -57.73 -23.60 75.11
C GLN A 236 -57.40 -24.56 76.27
N GLN A 237 -56.13 -24.89 76.50
CA GLN A 237 -55.70 -25.69 77.65
C GLN A 237 -56.00 -24.99 78.98
N ALA A 238 -55.74 -23.68 79.08
CA ALA A 238 -56.07 -22.89 80.26
C ALA A 238 -57.59 -22.84 80.53
N ARG A 239 -58.42 -22.68 79.48
CA ARG A 239 -59.89 -22.78 79.59
C ARG A 239 -60.34 -24.18 80.05
N ALA A 240 -59.75 -25.24 79.52
CA ALA A 240 -60.06 -26.61 79.93
C ALA A 240 -59.67 -26.88 81.40
N GLN A 241 -58.52 -26.37 81.87
CA GLN A 241 -58.12 -26.46 83.27
C GLN A 241 -59.01 -25.63 84.21
N GLN A 242 -59.47 -24.44 83.80
CA GLN A 242 -60.45 -23.69 84.58
C GLN A 242 -61.80 -24.42 84.72
N GLN A 243 -62.22 -25.17 83.69
CA GLN A 243 -63.45 -25.97 83.74
C GLN A 243 -63.31 -27.26 84.57
N ALA A 244 -62.11 -27.87 84.62
CA ALA A 244 -61.86 -29.10 85.38
C ALA A 244 -61.42 -28.87 86.84
N GLY A 245 -60.89 -27.69 87.17
CA GLY A 245 -60.31 -27.36 88.47
C GLY A 245 -61.22 -26.61 89.46
N GLY A 246 -62.49 -26.35 89.10
CA GLY A 246 -63.44 -25.70 90.02
C GLY A 246 -63.66 -26.55 91.28
N THR A 247 -63.54 -25.93 92.46
CA THR A 247 -63.91 -26.57 93.72
C THR A 247 -65.40 -26.88 93.69
N VAL A 248 -65.75 -28.16 93.76
CA VAL A 248 -67.12 -28.62 93.88
C VAL A 248 -67.42 -29.03 95.31
N TYR A 249 -68.69 -28.94 95.66
CA TYR A 249 -69.20 -29.22 96.99
C TYR A 249 -70.14 -30.42 96.95
N TRP A 250 -70.03 -31.33 97.90
CA TRP A 250 -70.89 -32.52 97.96
C TRP A 250 -71.13 -33.00 99.38
N VAL A 251 -72.15 -33.84 99.53
CA VAL A 251 -72.46 -34.53 100.80
C VAL A 251 -72.13 -36.02 100.67
N PRO A 252 -71.71 -36.71 101.74
CA PRO A 252 -71.25 -38.11 101.66
C PRO A 252 -72.29 -39.05 101.01
N ASN A 253 -73.55 -38.97 101.40
CA ASN A 253 -74.64 -39.83 100.88
C ASN A 253 -75.40 -39.24 99.66
N GLY A 254 -74.92 -38.14 99.08
CA GLY A 254 -75.57 -37.48 97.94
C GLY A 254 -75.21 -38.13 96.60
N GLN A 255 -76.07 -38.00 95.58
CA GLN A 255 -75.78 -38.50 94.23
C GLN A 255 -75.18 -37.45 93.29
N VAL A 256 -75.18 -36.18 93.69
CA VAL A 256 -74.76 -35.05 92.87
C VAL A 256 -73.69 -34.20 93.56
N TYR A 257 -72.89 -33.51 92.77
CA TYR A 257 -71.98 -32.45 93.23
C TYR A 257 -72.51 -31.06 92.83
N HIS A 258 -72.08 -30.03 93.55
CA HIS A 258 -72.55 -28.65 93.41
C HIS A 258 -71.39 -27.71 93.05
N SER A 259 -71.65 -26.67 92.26
CA SER A 259 -70.64 -25.66 91.86
C SER A 259 -70.39 -24.61 92.94
N THR A 260 -71.31 -24.47 93.90
CA THR A 260 -71.32 -23.44 94.94
C THR A 260 -71.82 -24.03 96.26
N PRO A 261 -71.27 -23.61 97.42
CA PRO A 261 -71.73 -24.08 98.73
C PRO A 261 -73.14 -23.56 99.08
N ASP A 262 -73.57 -22.46 98.46
CA ASP A 262 -74.83 -21.78 98.76
C ASP A 262 -76.05 -22.36 98.01
N CYS A 263 -75.89 -23.52 97.38
CA CYS A 263 -76.98 -24.16 96.64
C CYS A 263 -78.14 -24.52 97.59
N PRO A 264 -79.40 -24.14 97.31
CA PRO A 264 -80.53 -24.39 98.22
C PRO A 264 -80.78 -25.87 98.56
N SER A 265 -80.40 -26.77 97.66
CA SER A 265 -80.47 -28.23 97.85
C SER A 265 -79.31 -28.80 98.67
N LEU A 266 -78.20 -28.06 98.77
CA LEU A 266 -77.01 -28.43 99.56
C LEU A 266 -77.10 -27.90 100.99
N GLY A 267 -77.53 -26.64 101.17
CA GLY A 267 -77.62 -25.96 102.48
C GLY A 267 -78.56 -26.60 103.51
N ARG A 268 -79.29 -27.66 103.13
CA ARG A 268 -80.09 -28.49 104.05
C ARG A 268 -79.28 -29.58 104.76
N SER A 269 -78.02 -29.79 104.37
CA SER A 269 -77.15 -30.81 104.95
C SER A 269 -76.18 -30.21 105.96
N SER A 270 -75.91 -30.93 107.05
CA SER A 270 -74.98 -30.53 108.10
C SER A 270 -73.51 -30.84 107.81
N THR A 271 -73.22 -31.61 106.75
CA THR A 271 -71.85 -32.04 106.43
C THR A 271 -71.58 -31.89 104.94
N ILE A 272 -70.79 -30.89 104.58
CA ILE A 272 -70.43 -30.54 103.21
C ILE A 272 -68.92 -30.70 103.05
N TYR A 273 -68.51 -31.53 102.09
CA TYR A 273 -67.13 -31.66 101.65
C TYR A 273 -66.90 -30.79 100.41
N SER A 274 -65.65 -30.36 100.22
CA SER A 274 -65.22 -29.56 99.07
C SER A 274 -63.92 -30.10 98.50
N GLY A 275 -63.77 -30.06 97.18
CA GLY A 275 -62.59 -30.58 96.47
C GLY A 275 -62.81 -30.62 94.95
N THR A 276 -62.05 -31.42 94.22
CA THR A 276 -62.26 -31.57 92.76
C THR A 276 -63.44 -32.48 92.44
N ILE A 277 -63.95 -32.40 91.19
CA ILE A 277 -65.01 -33.31 90.71
C ILE A 277 -64.59 -34.78 90.89
N ALA A 278 -63.32 -35.09 90.59
CA ALA A 278 -62.76 -36.44 90.78
C ALA A 278 -62.75 -36.87 92.26
N GLN A 279 -62.37 -35.98 93.19
CA GLN A 279 -62.38 -36.27 94.63
C GLN A 279 -63.79 -36.48 95.19
N SER A 280 -64.81 -35.88 94.59
CA SER A 280 -66.20 -36.10 95.00
C SER A 280 -66.68 -37.53 94.76
N GLY A 281 -66.10 -38.24 93.79
CA GLY A 281 -66.54 -39.56 93.34
C GLY A 281 -67.93 -39.56 92.68
N LYS A 282 -68.53 -38.39 92.41
CA LYS A 282 -69.88 -38.24 91.87
C LYS A 282 -69.81 -37.80 90.40
N SER A 283 -70.57 -38.48 89.54
CA SER A 283 -70.57 -38.21 88.09
C SER A 283 -71.60 -37.16 87.65
N ARG A 284 -72.60 -36.84 88.48
CA ARG A 284 -73.71 -35.96 88.12
C ARG A 284 -73.61 -34.57 88.77
N PRO A 285 -73.65 -33.47 88.00
CA PRO A 285 -73.80 -32.12 88.56
C PRO A 285 -75.25 -31.86 89.02
N CYS A 286 -75.42 -31.00 90.02
CA CYS A 286 -76.73 -30.55 90.49
C CYS A 286 -77.35 -29.56 89.49
N LYS A 287 -78.56 -29.83 89.01
CA LYS A 287 -79.31 -28.98 88.05
C LYS A 287 -79.63 -27.56 88.55
N ASN A 288 -79.51 -27.31 89.85
CA ASN A 288 -79.83 -26.01 90.43
C ASN A 288 -78.64 -25.05 90.43
N CYS A 289 -77.41 -25.56 90.29
CA CYS A 289 -76.20 -24.75 90.33
C CYS A 289 -75.20 -25.01 89.18
N TYR A 290 -75.53 -25.92 88.27
CA TYR A 290 -74.89 -26.14 86.96
C TYR A 290 -75.97 -26.21 85.90
#